data_AF-A0A926IXS8-F1
#
_entry.id   AF-A0A926IXS8-F1
#
_cell.length_a   1.000
_cell.length_b   1.000
_cell.length_c   1.000
_cell.angle_alpha   90.00
_cell.angle_beta   90.00
_cell.angle_gamma   90.00
#
_symmetry.space_group_name_H-M   'P 1'
#
loop_
_entity.id
_entity.type
_entity.pdbx_description
1 polymer ?
#
loop_
_entity_poly.entity_id
_entity_poly.type
_entity_poly.pdbx_seq_one_letter_code
_entity_poly.pdbx_strand_id
1 'polypeptide(L)' 'LNYIVPDFLHVLIDGRIALSGGKELALELEEKGYSWLEKEPPAVHPAAIASVN' A
#
# COMPACT_ATOMS: atom_id res chain seq x y z
N LEU A 1 -8.69 1.51 -22.21
CA LEU A 1 -7.78 2.13 -21.23
C LEU A 1 -6.40 1.52 -21.47
N ASN A 2 -5.53 2.18 -22.24
CA ASN A 2 -4.50 1.43 -22.96
C ASN A 2 -3.20 2.20 -23.21
N TYR A 3 -2.63 2.99 -22.30
CA TYR A 3 -1.49 3.85 -22.73
C TYR A 3 -0.34 4.16 -21.77
N ILE A 4 -0.29 3.61 -20.54
CA ILE A 4 0.92 3.78 -19.70
C ILE A 4 1.29 2.43 -19.11
N VAL A 5 2.40 1.86 -19.60
CA VAL A 5 3.07 0.72 -18.97
C VAL A 5 4.05 1.31 -17.99
N PRO A 6 3.81 1.21 -16.67
CA PRO A 6 4.77 1.71 -15.70
C PRO A 6 6.00 0.81 -15.68
N ASP A 7 7.18 1.43 -15.73
CA ASP A 7 8.45 0.73 -15.49
C ASP A 7 8.57 0.27 -14.04
N PHE A 8 8.00 1.08 -13.12
CA PHE A 8 8.04 0.82 -11.70
C PHE A 8 6.82 1.41 -10.99
N LEU A 9 6.23 0.64 -10.08
CA LEU A 9 5.10 1.00 -9.24
C LEU A 9 5.48 0.85 -7.77
N HIS A 10 5.04 1.80 -6.95
CA HIS A 10 5.10 1.71 -5.50
C HIS A 10 3.67 1.79 -4.95
N VAL A 11 3.30 0.85 -4.10
CA VAL A 11 2.04 0.88 -3.36
C VAL A 11 2.32 1.43 -1.98
N LEU A 12 1.60 2.48 -1.61
CA LEU A 12 1.69 3.10 -0.30
C LEU A 12 0.50 2.67 0.57
N ILE A 13 0.79 2.29 1.81
CA ILE A 13 -0.18 1.99 2.86
C ILE A 13 0.27 2.76 4.10
N ASP A 14 -0.64 3.49 4.73
CA ASP A 14 -0.34 4.32 5.92
C ASP A 14 0.87 5.25 5.76
N GLY A 15 1.01 5.83 4.56
CA GLY A 15 2.11 6.76 4.24
C GLY A 15 3.48 6.10 4.08
N ARG A 16 3.56 4.76 4.03
CA ARG A 16 4.80 4.00 3.83
C ARG A 16 4.70 3.13 2.59
N ILE A 17 5.82 2.88 1.93
CA ILE A 17 5.87 1.93 0.80
C ILE A 17 5.67 0.52 1.36
N ALA A 18 4.54 -0.10 1.02
CA ALA A 18 4.22 -1.46 1.38
C ALA A 18 4.75 -2.45 0.34
N LEU A 19 4.62 -2.10 -0.95
CA LEU A 19 5.04 -2.94 -2.06
C LEU A 19 5.63 -2.11 -3.19
N SER A 20 6.43 -2.78 -4.02
CA SER A 20 7.12 -2.20 -5.15
C SER A 20 7.27 -3.25 -6.23
N GLY A 21 7.02 -2.91 -7.50
CA GLY A 21 7.06 -3.88 -8.59
C GLY A 21 6.81 -3.26 -9.96
N GLY A 22 6.97 -4.05 -11.01
CA GLY A 22 6.71 -3.62 -12.38
C GLY A 22 5.24 -3.78 -12.79
N LYS A 23 5.00 -3.89 -14.09
CA LYS A 23 3.67 -4.13 -14.68
C LYS A 23 2.93 -5.34 -14.09
N GLU A 24 3.66 -6.34 -13.59
CA GLU A 24 3.09 -7.56 -13.01
C GLU A 24 2.29 -7.23 -11.74
N LEU A 25 2.76 -6.24 -10.96
CA LEU A 25 2.06 -5.77 -9.78
C LEU A 25 0.75 -5.06 -10.15
N ALA A 26 0.72 -4.34 -11.27
CA ALA A 26 -0.52 -3.73 -11.78
C ALA A 26 -1.57 -4.80 -12.11
N LEU A 27 -1.17 -5.85 -12.82
CA LEU A 27 -2.05 -6.96 -13.19
C LEU A 27 -2.59 -7.68 -11.95
N GLU A 28 -1.73 -7.90 -10.95
CA GLU A 28 -2.15 -8.55 -9.71
C GLU A 28 -3.13 -7.69 -8.90
N LEU A 29 -2.96 -6.37 -8.89
CA LEU A 29 -3.90 -5.44 -8.26
C LEU A 29 -5.24 -5.37 -9.00
N GLU A 30 -5.23 -5.47 -10.33
CA GLU A 30 -6.46 -5.54 -11.13
C GLU A 30 -7.24 -6.84 -10.86
N GLU A 31 -6.54 -7.97 -10.73
CA GLU A 31 -7.16 -9.27 -10.49
C GLU A 31 -7.67 -9.44 -9.05
N LYS A 32 -6.83 -9.09 -8.07
CA LYS A 32 -7.08 -9.37 -6.64
C LYS A 32 -7.66 -8.19 -5.86
N GLY A 33 -7.67 -6.99 -6.46
CA GLY A 33 -7.99 -5.75 -5.75
C GLY A 33 -6.94 -5.42 -4.68
N TYR A 34 -7.29 -4.55 -3.72
CA TYR A 34 -6.38 -4.05 -2.69
C TYR A 34 -6.44 -4.84 -1.37
N SER A 35 -7.41 -5.73 -1.19
CA SER A 35 -7.72 -6.35 0.12
C SER A 35 -6.60 -7.22 0.70
N TRP A 36 -5.69 -7.73 -0.14
CA TRP A 36 -4.56 -8.55 0.30
C TRP A 36 -3.37 -7.71 0.81
N LEU A 37 -3.42 -6.40 0.60
CA LEU A 37 -2.41 -5.44 1.02
C LEU A 37 -2.57 -5.01 2.48
N GLU A 38 -3.78 -5.11 3.02
CA GLU A 38 -4.11 -4.85 4.43
C GLU A 38 -3.59 -5.98 5.32
N LYS A 39 -2.26 -6.07 5.48
CA LYS A 39 -1.62 -7.14 6.27
C LYS A 39 -1.02 -6.69 7.59
N GLU A 40 -0.99 -5.40 7.87
CA GLU A 40 -0.79 -4.94 9.24
C GLU A 40 -2.01 -4.15 9.69
N PRO A 41 -2.59 -4.46 10.87
CA PRO A 41 -3.44 -3.49 11.53
C PRO A 41 -2.64 -2.19 11.64
N PRO A 42 -3.27 -1.01 11.51
CA PRO A 42 -2.56 0.25 11.60
C PRO A 42 -1.69 0.17 12.84
N ALA A 43 -0.37 0.27 12.66
CA ALA A 43 0.56 0.24 13.77
C ALA A 43 0.11 1.38 14.69
N VAL A 44 -0.62 1.04 15.74
CA VAL A 44 -1.11 2.01 16.71
C VAL A 44 0.15 2.55 17.36
N HIS A 45 0.65 3.67 16.86
CA HIS A 45 1.77 4.37 17.47
C HIS A 45 1.28 4.84 18.84
N PRO A 46 1.73 4.25 19.97
CA PRO A 46 1.25 4.64 21.30
C PRO A 46 1.73 6.04 21.70
N ALA A 47 2.52 6.70 20.86
CA ALA A 47 3.13 8.00 21.14
C ALA A 47 2.13 9.17 21.20
N ALA A 48 0.90 9.03 20.69
CA ALA A 48 -0.07 10.13 20.65
C ALA A 48 -1.09 10.13 21.80
N ILE A 49 -1.13 9.10 22.66
CA ILE A 49 -2.15 8.98 23.73
C ILE A 49 -1.61 9.39 25.11
N ALA A 50 -0.30 9.63 25.26
CA ALA A 50 0.32 10.00 26.53
C ALA A 50 0.51 11.52 26.65
N SER A 51 -0.56 12.32 26.55
CA SER A 51 -0.57 13.73 26.96
C SER A 51 -2.00 14.29 27.08
N VAL A 52 -2.94 13.56 27.68
CA VAL A 52 -4.12 14.20 28.30
C VAL A 52 -4.53 13.36 29.51
N ASN A 53 -4.38 13.98 30.70
CA ASN A 53 -4.76 13.58 32.06
C ASN A 53 -3.91 12.52 32.78
#